data_AF-A0A6I2U2A4-F1
#
_entry.id   AF-A0A6I2U2A4-F1
#
_cell.length_a   1.000
_cell.length_b   1.000
_cell.length_c   1.000
_cell.angle_alpha   90.00
_cell.angle_beta   90.00
_cell.angle_gamma   90.00
#
_symmetry.space_group_name_H-M   'P 1'
#
loop_
_entity.id
_entity.type
_entity.pdbx_description
1 polymer ?
#
loop_
_entity_poly.entity_id
_entity_poly.type
_entity_poly.pdbx_seq_one_letter_code
_entity_poly.pdbx_strand_id
1 'polypeptide(L)'
;MKAITIPTSLYVALAQLEDKDAGQIAKAIARYVEEEKEPAFSNSLLKAFFTLFREQIDAQRNAYEQRRVVNTQNAQRKVSKKRVVPKKTESVVEEKKEEVVSNAPIPLQRLVDVYPKIGTYTGEFQNAWDSMAESDKQRAIDFVPVYLSQFPEPSAQFYLNQYLKAKPWDKVTG
;
A
#
# COMPACT_ATOMS: atom_id res chain seq x y z
N MET A 1 3.30 15.34 -0.43
CA MET A 1 2.11 15.30 0.45
C MET A 1 1.00 14.57 -0.28
N LYS A 2 0.25 13.68 0.39
CA LYS A 2 -1.00 13.16 -0.19
C LYS A 2 -2.01 14.32 -0.30
N ALA A 3 -2.97 14.19 -1.21
CA ALA A 3 -4.04 15.18 -1.37
C ALA A 3 -4.76 15.43 -0.04
N ILE A 4 -5.08 16.69 0.24
CA ILE A 4 -5.88 17.08 1.40
C ILE A 4 -7.35 16.93 1.00
N THR A 5 -8.08 16.09 1.72
CA THR A 5 -9.52 15.92 1.52
C THR A 5 -10.25 16.93 2.39
N ILE A 6 -11.01 17.84 1.76
CA ILE A 6 -11.80 18.86 2.46
C ILE A 6 -13.28 18.58 2.15
N PRO A 7 -14.15 18.45 3.17
CA PRO A 7 -15.60 18.39 2.97
C PRO A 7 -16.10 19.60 2.16
N THR A 8 -17.05 19.38 1.26
CA THR A 8 -17.56 20.44 0.36
C THR A 8 -18.06 21.67 1.11
N SER A 9 -18.70 21.48 2.27
CA SER A 9 -19.16 22.59 3.13
C SER A 9 -18.02 23.46 3.66
N LEU A 10 -16.92 22.83 4.08
CA LEU A 10 -15.72 23.53 4.53
C LEU A 10 -14.94 24.14 3.37
N TYR A 11 -14.95 23.51 2.19
CA TYR A 11 -14.32 24.08 1.00
C TYR A 11 -14.95 25.42 0.58
N VAL A 12 -16.29 25.49 0.56
CA VAL A 12 -17.00 26.75 0.26
C VAL A 12 -16.68 27.83 1.30
N ALA A 13 -16.64 27.46 2.59
CA ALA A 13 -16.27 28.38 3.66
C ALA A 13 -14.80 28.82 3.57
N LEU A 14 -13.90 27.96 3.08
CA LEU A 14 -12.49 28.28 2.90
C LEU A 14 -12.28 29.24 1.72
N ALA A 15 -13.09 29.13 0.67
CA ALA A 15 -13.10 30.06 -0.45
C ALA A 15 -13.62 31.46 -0.09
N GLN A 16 -14.38 31.58 1.00
CA GLN A 16 -14.91 32.84 1.52
C GLN A 16 -14.08 33.40 2.68
N LEU A 17 -12.98 32.72 3.03
CA LEU A 17 -12.15 33.09 4.16
C LEU A 17 -11.35 34.35 3.83
N GLU A 18 -11.32 35.30 4.76
CA GLU A 18 -10.45 36.48 4.61
C GLU A 18 -8.97 36.09 4.69
N ASP A 19 -8.12 36.81 3.95
CA ASP A 19 -6.67 36.56 3.93
C ASP A 19 -6.04 36.58 5.33
N LYS A 20 -6.56 37.44 6.21
CA LYS A 20 -6.14 37.54 7.61
C LYS A 20 -6.36 36.22 8.36
N ASP A 21 -7.52 35.62 8.17
CA ASP A 21 -7.94 34.39 8.81
C ASP A 21 -7.22 33.17 8.21
N ALA A 22 -6.99 33.18 6.89
CA ALA A 22 -6.15 32.19 6.22
C ALA A 22 -4.70 32.22 6.76
N GLY A 23 -4.14 33.42 6.95
CA GLY A 23 -2.83 33.60 7.55
C GLY A 23 -2.75 33.09 8.99
N GLN A 24 -3.82 33.27 9.78
CA GLN A 24 -3.90 32.73 11.14
C GLN A 24 -3.91 31.20 11.15
N ILE A 25 -4.69 30.56 10.27
CA ILE A 25 -4.71 29.10 10.14
C ILE A 25 -3.33 28.58 9.72
N ALA A 26 -2.70 29.19 8.71
CA ALA A 26 -1.38 28.77 8.25
C ALA A 26 -0.32 28.85 9.35
N LYS A 27 -0.31 29.95 10.10
CA LYS A 27 0.59 30.14 11.25
C LYS A 27 0.33 29.14 12.37
N ALA A 28 -0.94 28.83 12.63
CA ALA A 28 -1.35 27.84 13.61
C ALA A 28 -0.89 26.42 13.23
N ILE A 29 -1.04 26.04 11.96
CA ILE A 29 -0.57 24.73 11.46
C ILE A 29 0.95 24.63 11.59
N ALA A 30 1.70 25.67 11.19
CA ALA A 30 3.16 25.67 11.31
C ALA A 30 3.62 25.50 12.77
N ARG A 31 3.01 26.24 13.70
CA ARG A 31 3.29 26.10 15.13
C ARG A 31 2.93 24.73 15.68
N TYR A 32 1.82 24.15 15.24
CA TYR A 32 1.44 22.81 15.69
C TYR A 32 2.47 21.76 15.26
N VAL A 33 3.02 21.90 14.05
CA VAL A 33 4.05 20.97 13.54
C VAL A 33 5.38 21.13 14.30
N GLU A 34 5.74 22.35 14.70
CA GLU A 34 7.01 22.63 15.40
C GLU A 34 6.93 22.38 16.91
N GLU A 35 5.87 22.85 17.56
CA GLU A 35 5.75 22.90 19.03
C GLU A 35 4.74 21.87 19.59
N GLU A 36 4.00 21.16 18.75
CA GLU A 36 2.89 20.26 19.14
C GLU A 36 1.79 20.93 19.96
N LYS A 37 1.71 22.26 19.91
CA LYS A 37 0.79 23.05 20.71
C LYS A 37 -0.47 23.43 19.94
N GLU A 38 -1.63 23.17 20.54
CA GLU A 38 -2.90 23.57 19.97
C GLU A 38 -3.11 25.09 20.09
N PRO A 39 -3.41 25.79 18.97
CA PRO A 39 -3.78 27.19 19.00
C PRO A 39 -5.20 27.37 19.54
N ALA A 40 -5.41 28.41 20.34
CA ALA A 40 -6.74 28.84 20.75
C ALA A 40 -7.35 29.75 19.68
N PHE A 41 -8.41 29.28 19.03
CA PHE A 41 -9.20 30.10 18.11
C PHE A 41 -10.49 30.57 18.80
N SER A 42 -10.78 31.85 18.67
CA SER A 42 -12.07 32.43 19.06
C SER A 42 -13.18 32.07 18.06
N ASN A 43 -12.82 31.91 16.78
CA ASN A 43 -13.73 31.60 15.68
C ASN A 43 -13.90 30.08 15.54
N SER A 44 -15.15 29.60 15.61
CA SER A 44 -15.50 28.19 15.48
C SER A 44 -15.14 27.61 14.10
N LEU A 45 -15.19 28.43 13.05
CA LEU A 45 -14.83 28.02 11.70
C LEU A 45 -13.31 27.79 11.58
N LEU A 46 -12.50 28.71 12.10
CA LEU A 46 -11.03 28.53 12.13
C LEU A 46 -10.63 27.31 12.96
N LYS A 47 -11.33 27.08 14.07
CA LYS A 47 -11.14 25.87 14.88
C LYS A 47 -11.46 24.61 14.08
N ALA A 48 -12.57 24.58 13.35
CA ALA A 48 -12.95 23.44 12.51
C ALA A 48 -11.92 23.16 11.41
N PHE A 49 -11.43 24.20 10.74
CA PHE A 49 -10.35 24.06 9.76
C PHE A 49 -9.07 23.50 10.39
N PHE A 50 -8.65 24.08 11.51
CA PHE A 50 -7.46 23.62 12.21
C PHE A 50 -7.59 22.17 12.66
N THR A 51 -8.74 21.76 13.23
CA THR A 51 -8.99 20.36 13.62
C THR A 51 -8.88 19.42 12.43
N LEU A 52 -9.42 19.78 11.26
CA LEU A 52 -9.29 18.98 10.05
C LEU A 52 -7.83 18.81 9.61
N PHE A 53 -7.06 19.91 9.60
CA PHE A 53 -5.64 19.84 9.27
C PHE A 53 -4.87 19.02 10.29
N ARG A 54 -5.19 19.15 11.58
CA ARG A 54 -4.58 18.40 12.69
C ARG A 54 -4.78 16.90 12.51
N GLU A 55 -6.02 16.46 12.33
CA GLU A 55 -6.35 15.04 12.13
C GLU A 55 -5.60 14.45 10.94
N GLN A 56 -5.46 15.22 9.86
CA GLN A 56 -4.73 14.78 8.67
C GLN A 56 -3.22 14.70 8.92
N ILE A 57 -2.64 15.65 9.66
CA ILE A 57 -1.22 15.63 10.05
C ILE A 57 -0.96 14.42 10.94
N ASP A 58 -1.79 14.20 11.96
CA ASP A 58 -1.67 13.10 12.92
C ASP A 58 -1.81 11.74 12.21
N ALA A 59 -2.79 11.59 11.32
CA ALA A 59 -2.97 10.39 10.54
C ALA A 59 -1.74 10.08 9.67
N GLN A 60 -1.12 11.10 9.07
CA GLN A 60 0.10 10.94 8.29
C GLN A 60 1.30 10.59 9.15
N ARG A 61 1.45 11.23 10.32
CA ARG A 61 2.53 10.96 11.28
C ARG A 61 2.44 9.52 11.80
N ASN A 62 1.25 9.09 12.22
CA ASN A 62 0.99 7.74 12.67
C ASN A 62 1.25 6.70 11.56
N ALA A 63 0.79 6.96 10.34
CA ALA A 63 1.07 6.06 9.22
C ALA A 63 2.57 5.95 8.92
N TYR A 64 3.31 7.05 9.03
CA TYR A 64 4.77 7.05 8.89
C TYR A 64 5.44 6.26 10.01
N GLU A 65 5.03 6.46 11.27
CA GLU A 65 5.56 5.73 12.42
C GLU A 65 5.31 4.22 12.32
N GLN A 66 4.09 3.82 11.93
CA GLN A 66 3.77 2.41 11.67
C GLN A 66 4.68 1.82 10.59
N ARG A 67 4.91 2.54 9.48
CA ARG A 67 5.85 2.12 8.43
C ARG A 67 7.26 1.98 8.98
N ARG A 68 7.72 2.93 9.80
CA ARG A 68 9.05 2.91 10.41
C ARG A 68 9.22 1.70 11.32
N VAL A 69 8.24 1.41 12.19
CA VAL A 69 8.27 0.24 13.09
C VAL A 69 8.31 -1.05 12.28
N VAL A 70 7.42 -1.22 11.30
CA VAL A 70 7.37 -2.43 10.47
C VAL A 70 8.66 -2.60 9.65
N ASN A 71 9.20 -1.51 9.09
CA ASN A 71 10.46 -1.58 8.34
C ASN A 71 11.64 -1.94 9.27
N THR A 72 11.67 -1.39 10.48
CA THR A 72 12.69 -1.73 11.50
C THR A 72 12.60 -3.21 11.90
N GLN A 73 11.41 -3.72 12.17
CA GLN A 73 11.19 -5.14 12.48
C GLN A 73 11.58 -6.04 11.31
N ASN A 74 11.24 -5.65 10.07
CA ASN A 74 11.62 -6.40 8.88
C ASN A 74 13.13 -6.41 8.65
N ALA A 75 13.82 -5.29 8.90
CA ALA A 75 15.28 -5.22 8.86
C ALA A 75 15.91 -6.13 9.92
N GLN A 76 15.43 -6.09 11.16
CA GLN A 76 15.89 -6.98 12.24
C GLN A 76 15.67 -8.47 11.91
N ARG A 77 14.51 -8.82 11.33
CA ARG A 77 14.22 -10.18 10.84
C ARG A 77 15.14 -10.63 9.71
N LYS A 78 15.57 -9.71 8.83
CA LYS A 78 16.56 -10.00 7.78
C LYS A 78 17.97 -10.23 8.33
N VAL A 79 18.37 -9.50 9.37
CA VAL A 79 19.67 -9.70 10.03
C VAL A 79 19.71 -11.03 10.78
N SER A 80 18.61 -11.40 11.44
CA SER A 80 18.50 -12.70 12.14
C SER A 80 18.37 -13.90 11.21
N LYS A 81 17.84 -13.73 9.98
CA LYS A 81 17.82 -14.78 8.94
C LYS A 81 19.16 -14.99 8.21
N LYS A 82 20.21 -14.18 8.47
CA LYS A 82 21.57 -14.42 7.92
C LYS A 82 22.34 -15.55 8.63
N ARG A 83 21.75 -16.20 9.64
CA ARG A 83 22.30 -17.44 10.22
C ARG A 83 21.29 -18.56 10.02
N VAL A 84 21.58 -19.41 9.03
CA VAL A 84 21.31 -20.86 8.94
C VAL A 84 21.17 -21.17 7.44
N VAL A 85 22.28 -21.60 6.86
CA VAL A 85 22.28 -22.42 5.64
C VAL A 85 21.99 -23.85 6.10
N PRO A 86 21.09 -24.59 5.43
CA PRO A 86 21.43 -25.96 5.08
C PRO A 86 21.14 -26.28 3.61
N LYS A 87 21.92 -27.25 3.14
CA LYS A 87 22.03 -27.79 1.78
C LYS A 87 20.79 -28.56 1.32
N LYS A 88 20.47 -28.34 0.03
CA LYS A 88 20.20 -29.29 -1.07
C LYS A 88 19.57 -30.67 -0.75
N THR A 89 18.43 -30.95 -1.41
CA THR A 89 18.18 -32.21 -2.15
C THR A 89 17.11 -32.03 -3.24
N GLU A 90 17.47 -32.41 -4.47
CA GLU A 90 16.59 -32.69 -5.63
C GLU A 90 15.61 -33.85 -5.28
N SER A 91 14.40 -34.01 -5.83
CA SER A 91 14.10 -34.48 -7.19
C SER A 91 12.57 -34.58 -7.45
N VAL A 92 12.11 -34.15 -8.63
CA VAL A 92 11.20 -34.78 -9.66
C VAL A 92 9.95 -35.56 -9.15
N VAL A 93 8.72 -35.36 -9.67
CA VAL A 93 8.14 -35.88 -10.94
C VAL A 93 6.84 -35.12 -11.33
N GLU A 94 6.68 -34.88 -12.63
CA GLU A 94 5.49 -34.79 -13.52
C GLU A 94 4.13 -35.29 -12.97
N GLU A 95 2.94 -34.99 -13.48
CA GLU A 95 2.33 -34.19 -14.55
C GLU A 95 0.82 -34.52 -14.41
N LYS A 96 -0.10 -33.55 -14.53
CA LYS A 96 -1.33 -33.70 -15.34
C LYS A 96 -2.31 -32.53 -15.19
N LYS A 97 -2.71 -32.07 -16.38
CA LYS A 97 -3.92 -31.32 -16.72
C LYS A 97 -5.14 -31.79 -15.92
N GLU A 98 -5.95 -30.83 -15.48
CA GLU A 98 -7.37 -30.82 -15.77
C GLU A 98 -7.91 -29.39 -15.65
N GLU A 99 -8.44 -28.90 -16.77
CA GLU A 99 -9.29 -27.71 -16.83
C GLU A 99 -10.50 -27.93 -15.94
N VAL A 100 -10.66 -27.11 -14.90
CA VAL A 100 -11.95 -26.96 -14.24
C VAL A 100 -12.31 -25.50 -14.27
N VAL A 101 -13.12 -25.15 -15.25
CA VAL A 101 -13.93 -23.93 -15.27
C VAL A 101 -14.87 -23.99 -14.07
N SER A 102 -14.38 -23.61 -12.90
CA SER A 102 -15.25 -23.32 -11.76
C SER A 102 -15.58 -21.84 -11.84
N ASN A 103 -16.85 -21.54 -12.07
CA ASN A 103 -17.43 -20.19 -12.16
C ASN A 103 -17.49 -19.49 -10.78
N ALA A 104 -16.50 -19.77 -9.92
CA ALA A 104 -16.36 -19.22 -8.59
C ALA A 104 -15.31 -18.10 -8.63
N PRO A 105 -15.55 -16.94 -7.99
CA PRO A 105 -14.58 -15.86 -7.93
C PRO A 105 -13.25 -16.37 -7.36
N ILE A 106 -12.15 -16.17 -8.09
CA ILE A 106 -10.84 -16.64 -7.64
C ILE A 106 -10.41 -15.78 -6.45
N PRO A 107 -10.24 -16.38 -5.25
CA PRO A 107 -9.89 -15.61 -4.08
C PRO A 107 -8.43 -15.17 -4.16
N LEU A 108 -8.17 -13.89 -3.85
CA LEU A 108 -6.83 -13.31 -3.78
C LEU A 108 -5.88 -14.12 -2.89
N GLN A 109 -6.41 -14.81 -1.89
CA GLN A 109 -5.66 -15.68 -1.00
C GLN A 109 -4.82 -16.71 -1.77
N ARG A 110 -5.32 -17.25 -2.88
CA ARG A 110 -4.57 -18.19 -3.72
C ARG A 110 -3.27 -17.58 -4.27
N LEU A 111 -3.29 -16.31 -4.64
CA LEU A 111 -2.11 -15.61 -5.12
C LEU A 111 -1.18 -15.22 -3.97
N VAL A 112 -1.74 -14.80 -2.84
CA VAL A 112 -0.98 -14.46 -1.63
C VAL A 112 -0.22 -15.68 -1.11
N ASP A 113 -0.80 -16.87 -1.15
CA ASP A 113 -0.16 -18.10 -0.67
C ASP A 113 1.06 -18.52 -1.51
N VAL A 114 1.06 -18.19 -2.81
CA VAL A 114 2.12 -18.60 -3.76
C VAL A 114 3.16 -17.50 -3.96
N TYR A 115 2.82 -16.23 -3.73
CA TYR A 115 3.71 -15.11 -4.04
C TYR A 115 4.58 -14.70 -2.84
N PRO A 116 5.93 -14.74 -2.95
CA PRO A 116 6.83 -14.57 -1.81
C PRO A 116 6.91 -13.14 -1.27
N LYS A 117 6.54 -12.13 -2.07
CA LYS A 117 6.78 -10.71 -1.78
C LYS A 117 5.48 -9.92 -1.67
N ILE A 118 4.69 -10.25 -0.67
CA ILE A 118 3.46 -9.55 -0.32
C ILE A 118 3.83 -8.21 0.34
N GLY A 119 3.31 -7.11 -0.21
CA GLY A 119 3.53 -5.77 0.35
C GLY A 119 2.86 -5.60 1.71
N THR A 120 3.28 -4.60 2.48
CA THR A 120 2.69 -4.25 3.79
C THR A 120 1.29 -3.63 3.70
N TYR A 121 0.87 -3.22 2.50
CA TYR A 121 -0.44 -2.60 2.25
C TYR A 121 -1.35 -3.55 1.49
N THR A 122 -2.15 -4.32 2.24
CA THR A 122 -3.11 -5.30 1.69
C THR A 122 -4.17 -4.65 0.79
N GLY A 123 -4.64 -3.46 1.15
CA GLY A 123 -5.66 -2.74 0.38
C GLY A 123 -5.23 -2.35 -1.04
N GLU A 124 -3.93 -2.13 -1.30
CA GLU A 124 -3.48 -1.69 -2.63
C GLU A 124 -3.49 -2.80 -3.67
N PHE A 125 -3.18 -4.04 -3.26
CA PHE A 125 -3.24 -5.19 -4.17
C PHE A 125 -4.63 -5.84 -4.17
N GLN A 126 -5.44 -5.67 -3.11
CA GLN A 126 -6.86 -6.04 -3.09
C GLN A 126 -7.64 -5.26 -4.15
N ASN A 127 -7.53 -3.92 -4.17
CA ASN A 127 -8.22 -3.11 -5.18
C ASN A 127 -7.79 -3.43 -6.61
N ALA A 128 -6.49 -3.72 -6.81
CA ALA A 128 -5.96 -4.14 -8.10
C ALA A 128 -6.52 -5.51 -8.51
N TRP A 129 -6.65 -6.45 -7.56
CA TRP A 129 -7.25 -7.76 -7.78
C TRP A 129 -8.73 -7.67 -8.12
N ASP A 130 -9.50 -6.91 -7.34
CA ASP A 130 -10.95 -6.78 -7.51
C ASP A 130 -11.34 -6.09 -8.82
N SER A 131 -10.44 -5.27 -9.37
CA SER A 131 -10.62 -4.60 -10.67
C SER A 131 -10.22 -5.46 -11.88
N MET A 132 -9.65 -6.65 -11.69
CA MET A 132 -9.24 -7.55 -12.78
C MET A 132 -10.35 -8.53 -13.16
N ALA A 133 -10.38 -8.90 -14.45
CA ALA A 133 -11.21 -10.00 -14.93
C ALA A 133 -10.76 -11.34 -14.33
N GLU A 134 -11.67 -12.29 -14.13
CA GLU A 134 -11.34 -13.63 -13.58
C GLU A 134 -10.34 -14.38 -14.46
N SER A 135 -10.38 -14.19 -15.78
CA SER A 135 -9.37 -14.72 -16.71
C SER A 135 -7.96 -14.19 -16.44
N ASP A 136 -7.84 -12.91 -16.05
CA ASP A 136 -6.56 -12.27 -15.73
C ASP A 136 -6.06 -12.73 -14.36
N LYS A 137 -6.97 -12.93 -13.40
CA LYS A 137 -6.66 -13.48 -12.07
C LYS A 137 -6.07 -14.89 -12.17
N GLN A 138 -6.65 -15.74 -13.01
CA GLN A 138 -6.14 -17.09 -13.25
C GLN A 138 -4.73 -17.04 -13.88
N ARG A 139 -4.54 -16.26 -14.95
CA ARG A 139 -3.23 -16.06 -15.59
C ARG A 139 -2.18 -15.50 -14.63
N ALA A 140 -2.57 -14.57 -13.76
CA ALA A 140 -1.67 -13.98 -12.77
C ALA A 140 -1.13 -15.03 -11.80
N ILE A 141 -1.97 -15.99 -11.35
CA ILE A 141 -1.57 -17.10 -10.48
C ILE A 141 -0.70 -18.10 -11.25
N ASP A 142 -1.15 -18.54 -12.42
CA ASP A 142 -0.46 -19.56 -13.23
C ASP A 142 0.93 -19.10 -13.67
N PHE A 143 1.13 -17.79 -13.83
CA PHE A 143 2.41 -17.22 -14.22
C PHE A 143 3.39 -17.01 -13.06
N VAL A 144 2.96 -17.09 -11.79
CA VAL A 144 3.87 -16.88 -10.64
C VAL A 144 5.10 -17.78 -10.68
N PRO A 145 5.00 -19.10 -10.93
CA PRO A 145 6.17 -19.98 -10.99
C PRO A 145 7.15 -19.58 -12.11
N VAL A 146 6.62 -19.17 -13.27
CA VAL A 146 7.42 -18.70 -14.41
C VAL A 146 8.11 -17.38 -14.09
N TYR A 147 7.41 -16.47 -13.43
CA TYR A 147 7.98 -15.19 -12.98
C TYR A 147 9.12 -15.40 -11.97
N LEU A 148 8.93 -16.29 -10.99
CA LEU A 148 9.95 -16.57 -9.97
C LEU A 148 11.17 -17.30 -10.55
N SER A 149 11.01 -18.10 -11.60
CA SER A 149 12.14 -18.73 -12.29
C SER A 149 12.95 -17.74 -13.12
N GLN A 150 12.30 -16.74 -13.73
CA GLN A 150 12.98 -15.65 -14.45
C GLN A 150 13.69 -14.67 -13.50
N PHE A 151 13.12 -14.45 -12.31
CA PHE A 151 13.67 -13.56 -11.28
C PHE A 151 13.95 -14.33 -9.99
N PRO A 152 15.00 -15.18 -9.95
CA PRO A 152 15.29 -16.02 -8.78
C PRO A 152 15.71 -15.20 -7.57
N GLU A 153 16.30 -14.02 -7.80
CA GLU A 153 16.73 -13.12 -6.74
C GLU A 153 15.57 -12.30 -6.17
N PRO A 154 15.32 -12.32 -4.84
CA PRO A 154 14.22 -11.58 -4.21
C PRO A 154 14.30 -10.05 -4.38
N SER A 155 15.49 -9.52 -4.68
CA SER A 155 15.71 -8.10 -4.98
C SER A 155 15.15 -7.70 -6.35
N ALA A 156 15.20 -8.61 -7.34
CA ALA A 156 14.69 -8.40 -8.69
C ALA A 156 13.18 -8.66 -8.82
N GLN A 157 12.58 -9.35 -7.84
CA GLN A 157 11.15 -9.61 -7.80
C GLN A 157 10.34 -8.35 -7.40
N PHE A 158 9.22 -8.14 -8.08
CA PHE A 158 8.26 -7.10 -7.75
C PHE A 158 7.52 -7.42 -6.46
N TYR A 159 7.08 -6.38 -5.76
CA TYR A 159 6.04 -6.53 -4.75
C TYR A 159 4.72 -6.94 -5.43
N LEU A 160 3.86 -7.70 -4.73
CA LEU A 160 2.61 -8.23 -5.29
C LEU A 160 1.75 -7.16 -5.98
N ASN A 161 1.66 -5.96 -5.40
CA ASN A 161 0.93 -4.83 -5.99
C ASN A 161 1.53 -4.39 -7.34
N GLN A 162 2.85 -4.40 -7.49
CA GLN A 162 3.54 -4.07 -8.73
C GLN A 162 3.48 -5.21 -9.74
N TYR A 163 3.56 -6.46 -9.29
CA TYR A 163 3.34 -7.63 -10.14
C TYR A 163 1.95 -7.58 -10.79
N LEU A 164 0.90 -7.32 -9.99
CA LEU A 164 -0.46 -7.19 -10.50
C LEU A 164 -0.67 -6.01 -11.45
N LYS A 165 -0.01 -4.87 -11.19
CA LYS A 165 -0.10 -3.69 -12.05
C LYS A 165 0.70 -3.83 -13.36
N ALA A 166 1.86 -4.46 -13.29
CA ALA A 166 2.75 -4.61 -14.44
C ALA A 166 2.27 -5.67 -15.44
N LYS A 167 1.37 -6.56 -15.01
CA LYS A 167 0.84 -7.69 -15.78
C LYS A 167 1.91 -8.38 -16.63
N PRO A 168 3.01 -8.88 -16.02
CA PRO A 168 4.14 -9.43 -16.77
C PRO A 168 3.75 -10.62 -17.67
N TRP A 169 2.66 -11.32 -17.35
CA TRP A 169 2.12 -12.42 -18.13
C TRP A 169 1.56 -12.00 -19.52
N ASP A 170 1.17 -10.74 -19.70
CA ASP A 170 0.70 -10.23 -21.00
C ASP A 170 1.86 -9.99 -21.99
N LYS A 171 3.09 -9.89 -21.50
CA LYS A 171 4.29 -9.62 -22.33
C LYS A 171 4.97 -10.87 -22.86
N VAL A 172 4.63 -12.04 -22.33
CA VAL A 172 5.23 -13.33 -22.69
C VAL A 172 4.42 -14.06 -23.78
N THR A 173 3.24 -13.53 -24.13
CA THR A 173 2.36 -14.08 -25.18
C THR A 173 2.47 -13.37 -26.53
N GLY A 174 3.54 -12.59 -26.74
CA GLY A 174 3.88 -11.94 -28.02
C GLY A 174 4.92 -12.69 -28.82
#